data_AF-A0A6I0LXV2-F1
#
_entry.id   AF-A0A6I0LXV2-F1
#
_cell.length_a   1.000
_cell.length_b   1.000
_cell.length_c   1.000
_cell.angle_alpha   90.00
_cell.angle_beta   90.00
_cell.angle_gamma   90.00
#
_symmetry.space_group_name_H-M   'P 1'
#
loop_
_entity.id
_entity.type
_entity.pdbx_description
1 polymer ?
#
loop_
_entity_poly.entity_id
_entity_poly.type
_entity_poly.pdbx_seq_one_letter_code
_entity_poly.pdbx_strand_id
1 'polypeptide(L)'
;MKVLISRDIFDNSKDERGKLELNFLIYLITVKKCYELLIDDSDILSSDYMKGMGDNETRIFEWAFTQAMTSSAKCDCQISKSGEAETKNKVFTREEAIVYLLQPLSLLVENSVNDAHFLRALFKAYATLESLRDAESNNELQFVNAGGCMNVENFIKAQVAHYKGKIKFLRYWVLLDGDKRFPTDAVNKYNKVTAKLKDWNVEYHILNKRSMENYMPDDAIEQMRIKTNADWINAYRSLSEEQKDYFNIAGGFYDDLTKENKATVLKKEKKHSNKDKNKKKTSFIKPLLSVAQRNLYNDMSKAHFKALEKGIQLPITGSFKEVFPTYYNHQIVTKKRLDDRISRQNNPHELQDIVDSIQKLL
;
A
#
# COMPACT_ATOMS: atom_id res chain seq x y z
N MET A 1 -6.39 12.53 -10.87
CA MET A 1 -7.07 11.79 -11.95
C MET A 1 -7.48 12.71 -13.11
N LYS A 2 -7.46 12.22 -14.35
CA LYS A 2 -7.96 12.85 -15.58
C LYS A 2 -9.28 12.22 -16.03
N VAL A 3 -10.32 13.03 -16.22
CA VAL A 3 -11.67 12.59 -16.54
C VAL A 3 -12.12 13.18 -17.87
N LEU A 4 -12.37 12.32 -18.85
CA LEU A 4 -12.89 12.68 -20.16
C LEU A 4 -14.41 12.63 -20.17
N ILE A 5 -15.09 13.69 -20.61
CA ILE A 5 -16.53 13.66 -20.92
C ILE A 5 -16.70 13.67 -22.43
N SER A 6 -17.25 12.59 -22.97
CA SER A 6 -17.53 12.46 -24.40
C SER A 6 -18.73 13.29 -24.83
N ARG A 7 -18.74 13.72 -26.10
CA ARG A 7 -19.81 14.52 -26.70
C ARG A 7 -21.21 13.95 -26.51
N ASP A 8 -21.34 12.64 -26.63
CA ASP A 8 -22.62 11.94 -26.56
C ASP A 8 -23.37 12.19 -25.24
N ILE A 9 -22.66 12.55 -24.17
CA ILE A 9 -23.24 12.95 -22.88
C ILE A 9 -24.02 14.28 -22.96
N PHE A 10 -23.57 15.20 -23.81
CA PHE A 10 -24.19 16.52 -23.99
C PHE A 10 -25.43 16.46 -24.90
N ASP A 11 -25.50 15.48 -25.80
CA ASP A 11 -26.64 15.31 -26.71
C ASP A 11 -27.96 14.97 -25.98
N ASN A 12 -27.89 14.52 -24.71
CA ASN A 12 -29.02 14.09 -23.89
C ASN A 12 -29.37 15.01 -22.70
N SER A 13 -28.79 16.19 -22.57
CA SER A 13 -29.19 17.16 -21.53
C SER A 13 -30.40 18.00 -21.96
N LYS A 14 -31.41 17.38 -22.60
CA LYS A 14 -32.62 18.07 -23.08
C LYS A 14 -33.67 18.23 -21.98
N ASP A 15 -33.68 17.33 -20.99
CA ASP A 15 -34.53 17.47 -19.80
C ASP A 15 -33.77 18.11 -18.62
N GLU A 16 -34.50 18.67 -17.66
CA GLU A 16 -33.91 19.38 -16.52
C GLU A 16 -33.03 18.47 -15.67
N ARG A 17 -33.42 17.20 -15.52
CA ARG A 17 -32.69 16.22 -14.73
C ARG A 17 -31.30 15.94 -15.32
N GLY A 18 -31.20 15.69 -16.62
CA GLY A 18 -29.93 15.44 -17.29
C GLY A 18 -28.98 16.63 -17.21
N LYS A 19 -29.51 17.86 -17.23
CA LYS A 19 -28.71 19.08 -16.99
C LYS A 19 -28.18 19.14 -15.56
N LEU A 20 -29.03 18.86 -14.56
CA LEU A 20 -28.62 18.84 -13.16
C LEU A 20 -27.54 17.80 -12.88
N GLU A 21 -27.68 16.58 -13.43
CA GLU A 21 -26.69 15.52 -13.28
C GLU A 21 -25.34 15.91 -13.90
N LEU A 22 -25.36 16.52 -15.09
CA LEU A 22 -24.14 16.99 -15.75
C LEU A 22 -23.48 18.14 -14.98
N ASN A 23 -24.26 19.13 -14.52
CA ASN A 23 -23.76 20.22 -13.67
C ASN A 23 -23.11 19.69 -12.40
N PHE A 24 -23.77 18.74 -11.72
CA PHE A 24 -23.23 18.12 -10.51
C PHE A 24 -21.95 17.35 -10.80
N LEU A 25 -21.89 16.63 -11.92
CA LEU A 25 -20.70 15.89 -12.34
C LEU A 25 -19.51 16.82 -12.62
N ILE A 26 -19.73 17.95 -13.30
CA ILE A 26 -18.70 18.95 -13.54
C ILE A 26 -18.21 19.54 -12.21
N TYR A 27 -19.12 19.95 -11.34
CA TYR A 27 -18.76 20.43 -9.99
C TYR A 27 -17.95 19.39 -9.22
N LEU A 28 -18.35 18.11 -9.29
CA LEU A 28 -17.65 17.02 -8.63
C LEU A 28 -16.22 16.88 -9.15
N ILE A 29 -16.03 16.92 -10.47
CA ILE A 29 -14.73 16.81 -11.13
C ILE A 29 -13.86 18.02 -10.80
N THR A 30 -14.32 19.23 -11.07
CA THR A 30 -13.46 20.43 -11.10
C THR A 30 -13.30 21.10 -9.74
N VAL A 31 -14.35 21.11 -8.92
CA VAL A 31 -14.37 21.85 -7.65
C VAL A 31 -14.22 20.92 -6.45
N LYS A 32 -15.02 19.85 -6.38
CA LYS A 32 -15.03 19.00 -5.18
C LYS A 32 -13.82 18.08 -5.11
N LYS A 33 -13.38 17.54 -6.25
CA LYS A 33 -12.27 16.59 -6.34
C LYS A 33 -11.01 17.14 -7.00
N CYS A 34 -11.10 18.33 -7.62
CA CYS A 34 -9.99 18.96 -8.32
C CYS A 34 -9.30 18.04 -9.35
N TYR A 35 -10.09 17.18 -10.01
CA TYR A 35 -9.64 16.36 -11.10
C TYR A 35 -9.49 17.20 -12.37
N GLU A 36 -8.65 16.73 -13.28
CA GLU A 36 -8.45 17.35 -14.59
C GLU A 36 -9.62 16.94 -15.50
N LEU A 37 -10.46 17.91 -15.87
CA LEU A 37 -11.51 17.71 -16.87
C LEU A 37 -10.91 17.75 -18.27
N LEU A 38 -11.24 16.76 -19.09
CA LEU A 38 -10.87 16.66 -20.49
C LEU A 38 -12.12 16.61 -21.37
N ILE A 39 -12.02 17.22 -22.55
CA ILE A 39 -13.06 17.23 -23.58
C ILE A 39 -12.39 17.05 -24.93
N ASP A 40 -12.84 16.09 -25.72
CA ASP A 40 -12.19 15.67 -26.97
C ASP A 40 -12.89 16.15 -28.25
N ASP A 41 -14.04 16.81 -28.14
CA ASP A 41 -14.81 17.30 -29.28
C ASP A 41 -15.12 18.80 -29.15
N SER A 42 -14.67 19.61 -30.11
CA SER A 42 -14.89 21.06 -30.14
C SER A 42 -16.36 21.43 -30.26
N ASP A 43 -17.20 20.56 -30.84
CA ASP A 43 -18.62 20.83 -31.02
C ASP A 43 -19.34 21.00 -29.68
N ILE A 44 -18.80 20.44 -28.59
CA ILE A 44 -19.33 20.61 -27.23
C ILE A 44 -19.36 22.09 -26.83
N LEU A 45 -18.33 22.87 -27.21
CA LEU A 45 -18.25 24.31 -26.93
C LEU A 45 -19.37 25.10 -27.62
N SER A 46 -19.94 24.55 -28.71
CA SER A 46 -21.07 25.14 -29.44
C SER A 46 -22.43 24.56 -29.08
N SER A 47 -22.47 23.58 -28.17
CA SER A 47 -23.69 22.84 -27.80
C SER A 47 -24.73 23.72 -27.08
N ASP A 48 -26.00 23.31 -27.15
CA ASP A 48 -27.08 24.01 -26.44
C ASP A 48 -26.92 24.01 -24.92
N TYR A 49 -26.19 23.03 -24.38
CA TYR A 49 -25.82 22.99 -22.98
C TYR A 49 -24.92 24.18 -22.61
N MET A 50 -23.90 24.46 -23.43
CA MET A 50 -22.95 25.58 -23.20
C MET A 50 -23.61 26.94 -23.37
N LYS A 51 -24.57 27.09 -24.29
CA LYS A 51 -25.30 28.37 -24.49
C LYS A 51 -26.05 28.85 -23.23
N GLY A 52 -26.37 27.94 -22.30
CA GLY A 52 -27.04 28.27 -21.04
C GLY A 52 -26.09 28.54 -19.87
N MET A 53 -24.77 28.46 -20.07
CA MET A 53 -23.75 28.65 -19.04
C MET A 53 -23.28 30.10 -18.93
N GLY A 54 -22.76 30.48 -17.76
CA GLY A 54 -22.08 31.76 -17.57
C GLY A 54 -20.66 31.76 -18.16
N ASP A 55 -20.05 32.94 -18.17
CA ASP A 55 -18.71 33.13 -18.74
C ASP A 55 -17.63 32.30 -18.02
N ASN A 56 -17.73 32.16 -16.69
CA ASN A 56 -16.76 31.42 -15.90
C ASN A 56 -16.84 29.92 -16.17
N GLU A 57 -18.05 29.37 -16.25
CA GLU A 57 -18.27 27.96 -16.59
C GLU A 57 -17.79 27.68 -18.00
N THR A 58 -18.07 28.56 -18.96
CA THR A 58 -17.63 28.42 -20.35
C THR A 58 -16.10 28.32 -20.46
N ARG A 59 -15.37 29.15 -19.71
CA ARG A 59 -13.89 29.12 -19.69
C ARG A 59 -13.31 27.82 -19.15
N ILE A 60 -14.01 27.13 -18.24
CA ILE A 60 -13.58 25.80 -17.75
C ILE A 60 -13.55 24.80 -18.90
N PHE A 61 -14.57 24.82 -19.76
CA PHE A 61 -14.69 23.92 -20.91
C PHE A 61 -13.68 24.23 -22.01
N GLU A 62 -13.49 25.50 -22.34
CA GLU A 62 -12.46 25.93 -23.31
C GLU A 62 -11.07 25.50 -22.86
N TRP A 63 -10.78 25.64 -21.56
CA TRP A 63 -9.52 25.18 -21.00
C TRP A 63 -9.38 23.66 -21.04
N ALA A 64 -10.43 22.93 -20.65
CA ALA A 64 -10.47 21.46 -20.70
C ALA A 64 -10.23 20.93 -22.12
N PHE A 65 -10.84 21.54 -23.14
CA PHE A 65 -10.61 21.19 -24.54
C PHE A 65 -9.18 21.48 -24.99
N THR A 66 -8.66 22.67 -24.68
CA THR A 66 -7.28 23.06 -25.03
C THR A 66 -6.26 22.10 -24.39
N GLN A 67 -6.47 21.72 -23.14
CA GLN A 67 -5.62 20.75 -22.44
C GLN A 67 -5.69 19.36 -23.07
N ALA A 68 -6.88 18.90 -23.45
CA ALA A 68 -7.03 17.61 -24.13
C ALA A 68 -6.31 17.56 -25.48
N MET A 69 -6.28 18.67 -26.23
CA MET A 69 -5.60 18.74 -27.53
C MET A 69 -4.07 18.85 -27.42
N THR A 70 -3.58 19.47 -26.35
CA THR A 70 -2.13 19.71 -26.16
C THR A 70 -1.46 18.62 -25.34
N SER A 71 -2.22 17.90 -24.51
CA SER A 71 -1.73 16.75 -23.78
C SER A 71 -1.92 15.48 -24.60
N SER A 72 -0.85 14.70 -24.81
CA SER A 72 -0.96 13.32 -25.30
C SER A 72 -1.54 12.37 -24.23
N ALA A 73 -2.31 12.91 -23.28
CA ALA A 73 -2.60 12.26 -22.02
C ALA A 73 -3.78 11.29 -22.18
N LYS A 74 -3.50 10.02 -21.93
CA LYS A 74 -4.51 8.99 -21.72
C LYS A 74 -5.41 9.41 -20.54
N CYS A 75 -6.73 9.42 -20.73
CA CYS A 75 -7.65 9.65 -19.62
C CYS A 75 -7.67 8.45 -18.66
N ASP A 76 -7.86 8.70 -17.37
CA ASP A 76 -8.00 7.64 -16.36
C ASP A 76 -9.44 7.10 -16.31
N CYS A 77 -10.40 7.93 -16.69
CA CYS A 77 -11.82 7.66 -16.67
C CYS A 77 -12.51 8.39 -17.83
N GLN A 78 -13.47 7.73 -18.46
CA GLN A 78 -14.30 8.31 -19.53
C GLN A 78 -15.78 8.24 -19.14
N ILE A 79 -16.51 9.30 -19.46
CA ILE A 79 -17.95 9.41 -19.27
C ILE A 79 -18.59 9.42 -20.65
N SER A 80 -19.35 8.37 -20.98
CA SER A 80 -20.03 8.16 -22.26
C SER A 80 -21.29 7.31 -22.05
N LYS A 81 -22.29 7.44 -22.92
CA LYS A 81 -23.47 6.57 -22.95
C LYS A 81 -23.09 5.10 -23.13
N SER A 82 -22.00 4.84 -23.86
CA SER A 82 -21.45 3.48 -24.06
C SER A 82 -20.99 2.81 -22.76
N GLY A 83 -20.80 3.59 -21.68
CA GLY A 83 -20.43 3.09 -20.37
C GLY A 83 -21.36 2.01 -19.84
N GLU A 84 -22.65 2.04 -20.16
CA GLU A 84 -23.62 1.04 -19.68
C GLU A 84 -23.21 -0.42 -20.04
N ALA A 85 -22.67 -0.61 -21.25
CA ALA A 85 -22.22 -1.90 -21.76
C ALA A 85 -20.81 -2.29 -21.27
N GLU A 86 -20.03 -1.33 -20.78
CA GLU A 86 -18.68 -1.57 -20.28
C GLU A 86 -18.71 -2.16 -18.87
N THR A 87 -17.87 -3.17 -18.65
CA THR A 87 -17.78 -3.90 -17.37
C THR A 87 -16.38 -3.86 -16.77
N LYS A 88 -15.35 -3.62 -17.58
CA LYS A 88 -13.93 -3.70 -17.22
C LYS A 88 -13.25 -2.35 -17.22
N ASN A 89 -13.34 -1.62 -18.32
CA ASN A 89 -12.67 -0.33 -18.46
C ASN A 89 -13.46 0.74 -17.69
N LYS A 90 -12.76 1.79 -17.24
CA LYS A 90 -13.33 2.93 -16.52
C LYS A 90 -14.12 3.86 -17.47
N VAL A 91 -15.10 3.29 -18.16
CA VAL A 91 -16.08 3.99 -19.00
C VAL A 91 -17.43 3.90 -18.30
N PHE A 92 -18.01 5.04 -18.00
CA PHE A 92 -19.20 5.15 -17.15
C PHE A 92 -20.28 5.99 -17.82
N THR A 93 -21.54 5.67 -17.55
CA THR A 93 -22.61 6.65 -17.76
C THR A 93 -22.46 7.81 -16.75
N ARG A 94 -23.27 8.87 -16.87
CA ARG A 94 -23.25 10.00 -15.91
C ARG A 94 -23.48 9.53 -14.47
N GLU A 95 -24.50 8.70 -14.27
CA GLU A 95 -24.92 8.19 -12.96
C GLU A 95 -23.84 7.27 -12.36
N GLU A 96 -23.30 6.38 -13.19
CA GLU A 96 -22.21 5.50 -12.79
C GLU A 96 -20.94 6.31 -12.43
N ALA A 97 -20.64 7.37 -13.18
CA ALA A 97 -19.51 8.25 -12.92
C ALA A 97 -19.65 8.99 -11.60
N ILE A 98 -20.83 9.54 -11.29
CA ILE A 98 -21.11 10.17 -9.99
C ILE A 98 -20.81 9.18 -8.85
N VAL A 99 -21.32 7.95 -8.95
CA VAL A 99 -21.09 6.91 -7.95
C VAL A 99 -19.60 6.57 -7.84
N TYR A 100 -18.88 6.46 -8.96
CA TYR A 100 -17.46 6.15 -8.97
C TYR A 100 -16.59 7.26 -8.36
N LEU A 101 -16.80 8.51 -8.78
CA LEU A 101 -15.99 9.66 -8.39
C LEU A 101 -16.17 10.05 -6.92
N LEU A 102 -17.34 9.76 -6.34
CA LEU A 102 -17.62 9.96 -4.92
C LEU A 102 -16.95 8.92 -4.01
N GLN A 103 -16.60 7.74 -4.52
CA GLN A 103 -15.96 6.69 -3.71
C GLN A 103 -14.53 7.09 -3.34
N PRO A 104 -14.09 6.87 -2.08
CA PRO A 104 -12.69 7.00 -1.72
C PRO A 104 -11.86 5.90 -2.36
N LEU A 105 -10.59 6.19 -2.64
CA LEU A 105 -9.58 5.18 -2.92
C LEU A 105 -9.35 4.32 -1.68
N SER A 106 -9.56 3.02 -1.81
CA SER A 106 -9.40 2.08 -0.71
C SER A 106 -8.03 1.41 -0.75
N LEU A 107 -7.17 1.74 0.22
CA LEU A 107 -5.87 1.09 0.39
C LEU A 107 -6.04 -0.18 1.22
N LEU A 108 -5.97 -1.32 0.55
CA LEU A 108 -6.15 -2.63 1.17
C LEU A 108 -4.79 -3.13 1.69
N VAL A 109 -4.69 -3.23 3.00
CA VAL A 109 -3.49 -3.67 3.73
C VAL A 109 -3.84 -4.85 4.65
N GLU A 110 -2.85 -5.63 5.10
CA GLU A 110 -3.14 -6.81 5.93
C GLU A 110 -3.77 -6.43 7.27
N ASN A 111 -3.41 -5.29 7.84
CA ASN A 111 -3.97 -4.71 9.05
C ASN A 111 -4.10 -3.17 8.94
N SER A 112 -5.31 -2.67 8.67
CA SER A 112 -5.53 -1.23 8.41
C SER A 112 -5.26 -0.30 9.57
N VAL A 113 -5.28 -0.79 10.81
CA VAL A 113 -4.96 0.06 11.97
C VAL A 113 -3.46 0.27 12.07
N ASN A 114 -2.70 -0.81 11.85
CA ASN A 114 -1.28 -0.86 12.15
C ASN A 114 -0.42 -0.52 10.93
N ASP A 115 -0.73 -1.09 9.77
CA ASP A 115 0.05 -0.92 8.54
C ASP A 115 -0.14 0.48 7.94
N ALA A 116 -1.24 1.16 8.28
CA ALA A 116 -1.48 2.54 7.87
C ALA A 116 -0.39 3.50 8.38
N HIS A 117 0.23 3.22 9.52
CA HIS A 117 1.34 4.05 10.02
C HIS A 117 2.52 4.10 9.04
N PHE A 118 2.85 2.97 8.41
CA PHE A 118 3.91 2.90 7.41
C PHE A 118 3.56 3.74 6.19
N LEU A 119 2.38 3.52 5.60
CA LEU A 119 1.94 4.27 4.41
C LEU A 119 1.81 5.78 4.68
N ARG A 120 1.29 6.18 5.84
CA ARG A 120 1.25 7.60 6.24
C ARG A 120 2.65 8.21 6.36
N ALA A 121 3.62 7.48 6.90
CA ALA A 121 5.01 7.93 6.93
C ALA A 121 5.58 8.09 5.52
N LEU A 122 5.24 7.20 4.58
CA LEU A 122 5.62 7.35 3.18
C LEU A 122 4.98 8.59 2.55
N PHE A 123 3.68 8.84 2.77
CA PHE A 123 3.01 10.03 2.23
C PHE A 123 3.65 11.30 2.75
N LYS A 124 3.96 11.37 4.04
CA LYS A 124 4.67 12.51 4.63
C LYS A 124 6.06 12.72 4.00
N ALA A 125 6.78 11.64 3.70
CA ALA A 125 8.15 11.69 3.23
C ALA A 125 8.28 11.92 1.71
N TYR A 126 7.38 11.36 0.90
CA TYR A 126 7.53 11.23 -0.55
C TYR A 126 6.40 11.87 -1.37
N ALA A 127 5.23 12.17 -0.77
CA ALA A 127 4.13 12.76 -1.53
C ALA A 127 4.52 14.14 -2.05
N THR A 128 4.40 14.31 -3.37
CA THR A 128 4.66 15.54 -4.11
C THR A 128 3.42 16.44 -4.17
N LEU A 129 2.23 15.83 -4.18
CA LEU A 129 0.95 16.54 -4.20
C LEU A 129 0.43 16.67 -2.77
N GLU A 130 0.00 17.88 -2.42
CA GLU A 130 -0.67 18.15 -1.15
C GLU A 130 -1.95 17.33 -1.00
N SER A 131 -2.64 17.03 -2.11
CA SER A 131 -3.85 16.22 -2.13
C SER A 131 -3.70 14.86 -1.46
N LEU A 132 -2.57 14.16 -1.61
CA LEU A 132 -2.37 12.87 -0.95
C LEU A 132 -2.18 13.01 0.57
N ARG A 133 -1.61 14.13 1.04
CA ARG A 133 -1.39 14.38 2.47
C ARG A 133 -2.73 14.60 3.19
N ASP A 134 -3.69 15.21 2.50
CA ASP A 134 -5.02 15.53 3.04
C ASP A 134 -6.11 14.54 2.59
N ALA A 135 -5.82 13.61 1.68
CA ALA A 135 -6.80 12.70 1.08
C ALA A 135 -7.55 11.87 2.12
N GLU A 136 -6.86 11.42 3.17
CA GLU A 136 -7.51 10.66 4.25
C GLU A 136 -8.50 11.55 5.03
N SER A 137 -8.10 12.76 5.43
CA SER A 137 -8.98 13.70 6.14
C SER A 137 -10.13 14.22 5.29
N ASN A 138 -9.95 14.28 3.96
CA ASN A 138 -10.97 14.70 3.01
C ASN A 138 -11.91 13.56 2.59
N ASN A 139 -11.75 12.36 3.16
CA ASN A 139 -12.51 11.14 2.82
C ASN A 139 -12.39 10.77 1.32
N GLU A 140 -11.20 11.01 0.76
CA GLU A 140 -10.82 10.63 -0.61
C GLU A 140 -9.99 9.36 -0.64
N LEU A 141 -9.42 8.99 0.51
CA LEU A 141 -8.62 7.81 0.71
C LEU A 141 -9.01 7.16 2.05
N GLN A 142 -9.10 5.84 2.08
CA GLN A 142 -9.36 5.08 3.30
C GLN A 142 -8.50 3.83 3.39
N PHE A 143 -8.10 3.44 4.60
CA PHE A 143 -7.42 2.17 4.84
C PHE A 143 -8.44 1.07 5.13
N VAL A 144 -8.36 -0.03 4.39
CA VAL A 144 -9.26 -1.18 4.51
C VAL A 144 -8.48 -2.39 4.97
N ASN A 145 -9.01 -3.10 5.97
CA ASN A 145 -8.37 -4.28 6.53
C ASN A 145 -8.68 -5.50 5.66
N ALA A 146 -7.64 -6.12 5.11
CA ALA A 146 -7.79 -7.37 4.40
C ALA A 146 -7.85 -8.57 5.35
N GLY A 147 -7.20 -8.53 6.52
CA GLY A 147 -7.06 -9.69 7.39
C GLY A 147 -6.06 -10.73 6.86
N GLY A 148 -5.07 -10.31 6.07
CA GLY A 148 -4.01 -11.16 5.49
C GLY A 148 -4.20 -11.50 4.00
N CYS A 149 -3.13 -11.95 3.34
CA CYS A 149 -3.10 -12.16 1.88
C CYS A 149 -4.21 -13.06 1.27
N MET A 150 -4.60 -14.17 1.91
CA MET A 150 -5.70 -15.01 1.39
C MET A 150 -7.05 -14.29 1.45
N ASN A 151 -7.18 -13.33 2.36
CA ASN A 151 -8.40 -12.57 2.52
C ASN A 151 -8.46 -11.37 1.57
N VAL A 152 -7.33 -10.91 1.01
CA VAL A 152 -7.30 -9.90 -0.09
C VAL A 152 -8.11 -10.39 -1.29
N GLU A 153 -7.85 -11.61 -1.78
CA GLU A 153 -8.58 -12.18 -2.93
C GLU A 153 -10.08 -12.27 -2.63
N ASN A 154 -10.44 -12.79 -1.45
CA ASN A 154 -11.83 -12.94 -1.03
C ASN A 154 -12.54 -11.58 -0.88
N PHE A 155 -11.85 -10.58 -0.34
CA PHE A 155 -12.38 -9.24 -0.16
C PHE A 155 -12.70 -8.60 -1.51
N ILE A 156 -11.74 -8.54 -2.43
CA ILE A 156 -11.98 -7.93 -3.75
C ILE A 156 -13.04 -8.74 -4.53
N LYS A 157 -13.04 -10.07 -4.44
CA LYS A 157 -14.10 -10.90 -5.04
C LYS A 157 -15.49 -10.55 -4.52
N ALA A 158 -15.64 -10.26 -3.23
CA ALA A 158 -16.91 -9.81 -2.66
C ALA A 158 -17.32 -8.44 -3.22
N GLN A 159 -16.38 -7.53 -3.44
CA GLN A 159 -16.64 -6.23 -4.07
C GLN A 159 -17.06 -6.39 -5.54
N VAL A 160 -16.39 -7.27 -6.30
CA VAL A 160 -16.79 -7.61 -7.67
C VAL A 160 -18.23 -8.12 -7.70
N ALA A 161 -18.61 -8.99 -6.75
CA ALA A 161 -19.98 -9.48 -6.64
C ALA A 161 -20.97 -8.35 -6.27
N HIS A 162 -20.60 -7.45 -5.36
CA HIS A 162 -21.39 -6.27 -5.01
C HIS A 162 -21.70 -5.40 -6.24
N TYR A 163 -20.70 -5.17 -7.10
CA TYR A 163 -20.87 -4.46 -8.38
C TYR A 163 -21.40 -5.34 -9.52
N LYS A 164 -21.98 -6.51 -9.22
CA LYS A 164 -22.59 -7.42 -10.21
C LYS A 164 -21.64 -7.81 -11.36
N GLY A 165 -20.36 -7.96 -11.05
CA GLY A 165 -19.31 -8.30 -12.02
C GLY A 165 -18.69 -7.11 -12.77
N LYS A 166 -19.19 -5.88 -12.57
CA LYS A 166 -18.63 -4.67 -13.18
C LYS A 166 -17.38 -4.21 -12.43
N ILE A 167 -16.22 -4.78 -12.78
CA ILE A 167 -14.93 -4.47 -12.15
C ILE A 167 -14.48 -3.01 -12.37
N LYS A 168 -15.05 -2.31 -13.36
CA LYS A 168 -14.77 -0.89 -13.60
C LYS A 168 -15.03 0.02 -12.39
N PHE A 169 -15.90 -0.39 -11.46
CA PHE A 169 -16.18 0.36 -10.23
C PHE A 169 -15.15 0.18 -9.12
N LEU A 170 -14.22 -0.78 -9.26
CA LEU A 170 -13.20 -1.01 -8.25
C LEU A 170 -12.27 0.20 -8.15
N ARG A 171 -12.13 0.73 -6.93
CA ARG A 171 -11.21 1.82 -6.59
C ARG A 171 -10.32 1.39 -5.43
N TYR A 172 -9.45 0.43 -5.70
CA TYR A 172 -8.58 -0.21 -4.71
C TYR A 172 -7.11 -0.14 -5.13
N TRP A 173 -6.24 -0.15 -4.13
CA TRP A 173 -4.81 -0.38 -4.27
C TRP A 173 -4.37 -1.31 -3.13
N VAL A 174 -3.51 -2.29 -3.41
CA VAL A 174 -3.17 -3.35 -2.45
C VAL A 174 -1.69 -3.33 -2.07
N LEU A 175 -1.39 -3.35 -0.76
CA LEU A 175 -0.05 -3.64 -0.25
C LEU A 175 0.06 -5.08 0.23
N LEU A 176 1.13 -5.77 -0.15
CA LEU A 176 1.46 -7.11 0.31
C LEU A 176 2.88 -7.12 0.90
N ASP A 177 3.06 -7.87 1.98
CA ASP A 177 4.39 -8.18 2.52
C ASP A 177 5.25 -8.93 1.51
N GLY A 178 6.58 -8.79 1.61
CA GLY A 178 7.50 -9.53 0.74
C GLY A 178 7.70 -10.97 1.19
N ASP A 179 7.58 -11.23 2.49
CA ASP A 179 7.71 -12.53 3.17
C ASP A 179 9.02 -13.31 2.90
N LYS A 180 10.01 -12.65 2.28
CA LYS A 180 11.33 -13.22 2.01
C LYS A 180 12.09 -13.41 3.31
N ARG A 181 12.70 -14.59 3.47
CA ARG A 181 13.56 -14.91 4.62
C ARG A 181 15.06 -14.76 4.30
N PHE A 182 15.38 -14.53 3.04
CA PHE A 182 16.72 -14.29 2.49
C PHE A 182 16.59 -13.69 1.07
N PRO A 183 17.65 -13.12 0.48
CA PRO A 183 17.57 -12.36 -0.79
C PRO A 183 16.95 -13.12 -1.97
N THR A 184 17.29 -14.40 -2.11
CA THR A 184 16.84 -15.26 -3.21
C THR A 184 15.63 -16.11 -2.83
N ASP A 185 14.89 -15.76 -1.78
CA ASP A 185 13.73 -16.54 -1.33
C ASP A 185 12.55 -16.36 -2.30
N ALA A 186 12.09 -17.47 -2.88
CA ALA A 186 11.02 -17.47 -3.88
C ALA A 186 9.64 -17.54 -3.20
N VAL A 187 8.98 -16.38 -3.08
CA VAL A 187 7.69 -16.26 -2.38
C VAL A 187 6.52 -16.41 -3.36
N ASN A 188 6.24 -17.66 -3.73
CA ASN A 188 5.22 -17.98 -4.74
C ASN A 188 3.76 -17.86 -4.25
N LYS A 189 3.53 -17.68 -2.94
CA LYS A 189 2.18 -17.66 -2.35
C LYS A 189 1.31 -16.51 -2.91
N TYR A 190 1.93 -15.46 -3.44
CA TYR A 190 1.24 -14.30 -4.01
C TYR A 190 0.89 -14.43 -5.50
N ASN A 191 1.38 -15.45 -6.20
CA ASN A 191 1.20 -15.57 -7.66
C ASN A 191 -0.29 -15.62 -8.05
N LYS A 192 -1.10 -16.33 -7.26
CA LYS A 192 -2.55 -16.43 -7.51
C LYS A 192 -3.27 -15.10 -7.28
N VAL A 193 -3.02 -14.43 -6.15
CA VAL A 193 -3.71 -13.18 -5.82
C VAL A 193 -3.29 -12.07 -6.78
N THR A 194 -2.01 -11.97 -7.13
CA THR A 194 -1.52 -10.94 -8.07
C THR A 194 -2.06 -11.13 -9.49
N ALA A 195 -2.19 -12.37 -9.97
CA ALA A 195 -2.86 -12.65 -11.24
C ALA A 195 -4.32 -12.15 -11.22
N LYS A 196 -5.04 -12.38 -10.12
CA LYS A 196 -6.41 -11.90 -9.95
C LYS A 196 -6.53 -10.38 -9.85
N LEU A 197 -5.62 -9.72 -9.14
CA LEU A 197 -5.61 -8.26 -9.06
C LEU A 197 -5.39 -7.63 -10.45
N LYS A 198 -4.51 -8.21 -11.28
CA LYS A 198 -4.35 -7.81 -12.69
C LYS A 198 -5.62 -8.02 -13.51
N ASP A 199 -6.26 -9.19 -13.39
CA ASP A 199 -7.54 -9.47 -14.08
C ASP A 199 -8.64 -8.45 -13.72
N TRP A 200 -8.59 -7.94 -12.49
CA TRP A 200 -9.54 -6.96 -11.96
C TRP A 200 -9.11 -5.50 -12.15
N ASN A 201 -7.98 -5.25 -12.81
CA ASN A 201 -7.40 -3.91 -12.99
C ASN A 201 -7.19 -3.16 -11.64
N VAL A 202 -6.75 -3.91 -10.62
CA VAL A 202 -6.41 -3.39 -9.30
C VAL A 202 -4.90 -3.35 -9.16
N GLU A 203 -4.37 -2.14 -8.94
CA GLU A 203 -2.95 -1.91 -8.70
C GLU A 203 -2.52 -2.50 -7.36
N TYR A 204 -1.28 -2.97 -7.30
CA TYR A 204 -0.73 -3.55 -6.08
C TYR A 204 0.79 -3.42 -6.01
N HIS A 205 1.33 -3.52 -4.81
CA HIS A 205 2.76 -3.59 -4.55
C HIS A 205 3.09 -4.73 -3.58
N ILE A 206 4.15 -5.48 -3.88
CA ILE A 206 4.76 -6.45 -2.95
C ILE A 206 6.06 -5.86 -2.46
N LEU A 207 6.22 -5.73 -1.14
CA LEU A 207 7.45 -5.20 -0.55
C LEU A 207 8.67 -6.03 -0.96
N ASN A 208 9.78 -5.36 -1.26
CA ASN A 208 11.05 -5.99 -1.60
C ASN A 208 11.69 -6.68 -0.40
N LYS A 209 11.60 -6.04 0.78
CA LYS A 209 12.02 -6.60 2.07
C LYS A 209 10.97 -7.55 2.62
N ARG A 210 11.27 -8.21 3.72
CA ARG A 210 10.37 -9.18 4.35
C ARG A 210 8.99 -8.61 4.68
N SER A 211 8.93 -7.49 5.37
CA SER A 211 7.66 -6.82 5.72
C SER A 211 7.91 -5.34 5.99
N MET A 212 6.85 -4.58 6.29
CA MET A 212 6.99 -3.16 6.57
C MET A 212 7.96 -2.89 7.73
N GLU A 213 8.10 -3.76 8.73
CA GLU A 213 8.98 -3.53 9.87
C GLU A 213 10.46 -3.41 9.48
N ASN A 214 10.87 -4.05 8.37
CA ASN A 214 12.24 -4.00 7.88
C ASN A 214 12.60 -2.68 7.18
N TYR A 215 11.62 -1.81 6.94
CA TYR A 215 11.82 -0.44 6.45
C TYR A 215 11.99 0.58 7.57
N MET A 216 11.76 0.20 8.84
CA MET A 216 11.92 1.10 9.97
C MET A 216 13.38 1.54 10.10
N PRO A 217 13.67 2.86 10.16
CA PRO A 217 15.02 3.34 10.39
C PRO A 217 15.60 2.84 11.71
N ASP A 218 16.89 2.51 11.71
CA ASP A 218 17.60 2.01 12.90
C ASP A 218 17.50 2.96 14.10
N ASP A 219 17.58 4.27 13.85
CA ASP A 219 17.45 5.29 14.90
C ASP A 219 16.06 5.27 15.57
N ALA A 220 15.02 4.91 14.82
CA ALA A 220 13.66 4.75 15.34
C ALA A 220 13.53 3.45 16.18
N ILE A 221 14.18 2.36 15.75
CA ILE A 221 14.28 1.12 16.53
C ILE A 221 15.05 1.37 17.84
N GLU A 222 16.09 2.19 17.81
CA GLU A 222 16.87 2.57 19.00
C GLU A 222 16.01 3.34 20.02
N GLN A 223 14.99 4.11 19.59
CA GLN A 223 14.02 4.74 20.50
C GLN A 223 13.17 3.72 21.29
N MET A 224 13.14 2.45 20.87
CA MET A 224 12.45 1.36 21.58
C MET A 224 13.32 0.77 22.72
N ARG A 225 14.54 1.28 22.93
CA ARG A 225 15.48 0.70 23.91
C ARG A 225 14.96 0.82 25.33
N ILE A 226 14.96 -0.33 26.00
CA ILE A 226 14.76 -0.50 27.43
C ILE A 226 15.80 -1.48 27.98
N LYS A 227 15.93 -1.53 29.31
CA LYS A 227 16.90 -2.40 29.97
C LYS A 227 16.76 -3.87 29.55
N THR A 228 15.54 -4.35 29.32
CA THR A 228 15.27 -5.77 29.02
C THR A 228 15.52 -6.15 27.56
N ASN A 229 15.54 -5.20 26.62
CA ASN A 229 15.78 -5.45 25.19
C ASN A 229 17.15 -4.93 24.70
N ALA A 230 17.99 -4.39 25.58
CA ALA A 230 19.27 -3.79 25.22
C ALA A 230 20.19 -4.75 24.44
N ASP A 231 20.26 -6.02 24.86
CA ASP A 231 21.04 -7.06 24.16
C ASP A 231 20.47 -7.36 22.77
N TRP A 232 19.14 -7.34 22.63
CA TRP A 232 18.46 -7.52 21.35
C TRP A 232 18.80 -6.38 20.40
N ILE A 233 18.71 -5.12 20.84
CA ILE A 233 19.01 -3.96 20.01
C ILE A 233 20.49 -3.93 19.61
N ASN A 234 21.39 -4.25 20.53
CA ASN A 234 22.82 -4.36 20.23
C ASN A 234 23.08 -5.44 19.17
N ALA A 235 22.43 -6.59 19.28
CA ALA A 235 22.52 -7.66 18.29
C ALA A 235 21.92 -7.25 16.93
N TYR A 236 20.74 -6.63 16.92
CA TYR A 236 20.09 -6.15 15.70
C TYR A 236 20.94 -5.11 14.97
N ARG A 237 21.52 -4.15 15.70
CA ARG A 237 22.41 -3.13 15.11
C ARG A 237 23.70 -3.69 14.54
N SER A 238 24.15 -4.85 15.05
CA SER A 238 25.32 -5.55 14.51
C SER A 238 25.05 -6.30 13.21
N LEU A 239 23.77 -6.46 12.83
CA LEU A 239 23.42 -7.06 11.55
C LEU A 239 23.91 -6.18 10.41
N SER A 240 24.35 -6.81 9.32
CA SER A 240 24.49 -6.12 8.05
C SER A 240 23.13 -5.59 7.58
N GLU A 241 23.14 -4.57 6.74
CA GLU A 241 21.89 -4.01 6.24
C GLU A 241 21.07 -5.05 5.44
N GLU A 242 21.72 -5.94 4.68
CA GLU A 242 21.04 -7.06 3.98
C GLU A 242 20.42 -8.06 4.97
N GLN A 243 21.11 -8.38 6.06
CA GLN A 243 20.58 -9.23 7.12
C GLN A 243 19.33 -8.64 7.78
N LYS A 244 19.27 -7.31 7.94
CA LYS A 244 18.11 -6.59 8.49
C LYS A 244 16.91 -6.64 7.56
N ASP A 245 17.12 -6.69 6.23
CA ASP A 245 16.03 -6.68 5.25
C ASP A 245 15.16 -7.95 5.30
N TYR A 246 15.70 -9.05 5.83
CA TYR A 246 15.02 -10.36 5.87
C TYR A 246 14.78 -10.91 7.28
N PHE A 247 15.20 -10.17 8.31
CA PHE A 247 15.05 -10.60 9.69
C PHE A 247 13.61 -10.45 10.19
N ASN A 248 13.10 -11.46 10.90
CA ASN A 248 11.79 -11.38 11.54
C ASN A 248 11.87 -10.56 12.84
N ILE A 249 11.58 -9.25 12.77
CA ILE A 249 11.67 -8.37 13.96
C ILE A 249 10.65 -8.77 15.04
N ALA A 250 9.44 -9.18 14.63
CA ALA A 250 8.34 -9.53 15.52
C ALA A 250 8.57 -10.85 16.28
N GLY A 251 9.13 -11.85 15.60
CA GLY A 251 9.22 -13.22 16.08
C GLY A 251 10.64 -13.77 16.28
N GLY A 252 11.65 -13.07 15.76
CA GLY A 252 13.04 -13.52 15.74
C GLY A 252 13.24 -14.79 14.91
N PHE A 253 14.40 -15.44 15.07
CA PHE A 253 14.71 -16.68 14.36
C PHE A 253 13.78 -17.84 14.72
N TYR A 254 13.18 -17.83 15.91
CA TYR A 254 12.26 -18.88 16.34
C TYR A 254 11.04 -18.97 15.44
N ASP A 255 10.49 -17.84 14.99
CA ASP A 255 9.28 -17.85 14.19
C ASP A 255 9.46 -18.26 12.73
N ASP A 256 10.70 -18.35 12.27
CA ASP A 256 11.04 -18.89 10.95
C ASP A 256 11.07 -20.42 10.90
N LEU A 257 11.01 -21.06 12.07
CA LEU A 257 10.97 -22.51 12.18
C LEU A 257 9.61 -23.08 11.79
N THR A 258 9.62 -24.29 11.21
CA THR A 258 8.40 -25.09 11.03
C THR A 258 7.80 -25.49 12.39
N LYS A 259 6.53 -25.91 12.41
CA LYS A 259 5.86 -26.37 13.64
C LYS A 259 6.62 -27.51 14.32
N GLU A 260 7.17 -28.43 13.53
CA GLU A 260 7.96 -29.58 13.98
C GLU A 260 9.29 -29.14 14.61
N ASN A 261 9.97 -28.17 13.98
CA ASN A 261 11.22 -27.62 14.49
C ASN A 261 10.99 -26.82 15.78
N LYS A 262 9.91 -26.03 15.88
CA LYS A 262 9.50 -25.36 17.13
C LYS A 262 9.29 -26.37 18.26
N ALA A 263 8.56 -27.47 18.00
CA ALA A 263 8.36 -28.54 18.98
C ALA A 263 9.69 -29.20 19.41
N THR A 264 10.65 -29.33 18.49
CA THR A 264 11.99 -29.85 18.77
C THR A 264 12.78 -28.94 19.70
N VAL A 265 12.74 -27.62 19.47
CA VAL A 265 13.37 -26.62 20.35
C VAL A 265 12.79 -26.72 21.75
N LEU A 266 11.46 -26.69 21.89
CA LEU A 266 10.79 -26.78 23.19
C LEU A 266 11.15 -28.05 23.97
N LYS A 267 11.26 -29.20 23.28
CA LYS A 267 11.71 -30.46 23.91
C LYS A 267 13.16 -30.38 24.40
N LYS A 268 14.06 -29.79 23.60
CA LYS A 268 15.49 -29.64 23.97
C LYS A 268 15.67 -28.68 25.14
N GLU A 269 14.94 -27.57 25.15
CA GLU A 269 14.97 -26.58 26.23
C GLU A 269 14.47 -27.18 27.56
N LYS A 270 13.35 -27.91 27.55
CA LYS A 270 12.83 -28.60 28.75
C LYS A 270 13.84 -29.61 29.33
N LYS A 271 14.53 -30.37 28.48
CA LYS A 271 15.56 -31.34 28.91
C LYS A 271 16.80 -30.66 29.51
N HIS A 272 17.21 -29.51 28.98
CA HIS A 272 18.39 -28.77 29.45
C HIS A 272 18.10 -27.89 30.67
N SER A 273 16.86 -27.44 30.90
CA SER A 273 16.50 -26.71 32.12
C SER A 273 16.76 -27.53 33.40
N ASN A 274 16.79 -28.86 33.30
CA ASN A 274 17.03 -29.77 34.42
C ASN A 274 18.50 -30.20 34.58
N LYS A 275 19.39 -29.87 33.64
CA LYS A 275 20.83 -30.23 33.68
C LYS A 275 21.66 -29.04 33.21
N ASP A 276 22.38 -28.41 34.16
CA ASP A 276 23.36 -27.32 33.99
C ASP A 276 22.83 -25.91 33.65
N LYS A 277 22.83 -25.03 34.66
CA LYS A 277 22.57 -23.59 34.53
C LYS A 277 23.62 -22.84 33.67
N ASN A 278 24.81 -23.41 33.44
CA ASN A 278 25.95 -22.74 32.79
C ASN A 278 26.11 -23.00 31.27
N LYS A 279 25.28 -23.86 30.64
CA LYS A 279 25.36 -24.16 29.18
C LYS A 279 24.41 -23.34 28.28
N LYS A 280 23.84 -22.24 28.78
CA LYS A 280 22.85 -21.39 28.07
C LYS A 280 23.36 -20.63 26.83
N LYS A 281 24.64 -20.78 26.43
CA LYS A 281 25.24 -20.00 25.32
C LYS A 281 25.01 -20.56 23.92
N THR A 282 24.61 -21.83 23.78
CA THR A 282 24.46 -22.46 22.45
C THR A 282 23.00 -22.44 21.98
N SER A 283 22.75 -21.90 20.79
CA SER A 283 21.42 -21.86 20.18
C SER A 283 20.97 -23.25 19.72
N PHE A 284 19.74 -23.64 20.06
CA PHE A 284 19.09 -24.82 19.48
C PHE A 284 18.37 -24.50 18.15
N ILE A 285 18.23 -23.21 17.82
CA ILE A 285 17.50 -22.71 16.66
C ILE A 285 18.40 -22.67 15.43
N LYS A 286 19.65 -22.18 15.55
CA LYS A 286 20.56 -22.02 14.40
C LYS A 286 20.66 -23.26 13.51
N PRO A 287 20.79 -24.49 14.02
CA PRO A 287 20.87 -25.69 13.19
C PRO A 287 19.58 -26.07 12.46
N LEU A 288 18.43 -25.53 12.90
CA LEU A 288 17.10 -25.85 12.38
C LEU A 288 16.60 -24.83 11.35
N LEU A 289 17.33 -23.74 11.14
CA LEU A 289 17.08 -22.79 10.05
C LEU A 289 17.47 -23.40 8.69
N SER A 290 16.87 -22.88 7.62
CA SER A 290 17.23 -23.25 6.26
C SER A 290 18.72 -23.00 5.99
N VAL A 291 19.30 -23.70 5.02
CA VAL A 291 20.71 -23.51 4.63
C VAL A 291 20.97 -22.05 4.22
N ALA A 292 20.07 -21.46 3.42
CA ALA A 292 20.19 -20.08 2.97
C ALA A 292 20.20 -19.07 4.12
N GLN A 293 19.30 -19.21 5.10
CA GLN A 293 19.31 -18.37 6.30
C GLN A 293 20.57 -18.56 7.13
N ARG A 294 21.03 -19.81 7.32
CA ARG A 294 22.27 -20.08 8.06
C ARG A 294 23.49 -19.42 7.41
N ASN A 295 23.52 -19.39 6.07
CA ASN A 295 24.57 -18.72 5.31
C ASN A 295 24.47 -17.20 5.43
N LEU A 296 23.26 -16.63 5.33
CA LEU A 296 23.03 -15.19 5.48
C LEU A 296 23.49 -14.66 6.85
N TYR A 297 23.33 -15.45 7.91
CA TYR A 297 23.67 -15.09 9.30
C TYR A 297 24.89 -15.87 9.83
N ASN A 298 25.85 -16.24 8.96
CA ASN A 298 26.98 -17.09 9.34
C ASN A 298 28.04 -16.35 10.19
N ASP A 299 28.25 -15.07 9.91
CA ASP A 299 29.19 -14.12 10.52
C ASP A 299 28.73 -13.64 11.91
N MET A 300 27.47 -13.84 12.26
CA MET A 300 26.92 -13.44 13.54
C MET A 300 27.52 -14.22 14.71
N SER A 301 27.91 -13.49 15.76
CA SER A 301 28.39 -14.07 17.01
C SER A 301 27.33 -14.95 17.69
N LYS A 302 27.76 -15.96 18.45
CA LYS A 302 26.82 -16.84 19.20
C LYS A 302 25.93 -16.05 20.16
N ALA A 303 26.46 -14.99 20.78
CA ALA A 303 25.71 -14.15 21.71
C ALA A 303 24.64 -13.32 20.99
N HIS A 304 24.98 -12.68 19.87
CA HIS A 304 24.01 -11.90 19.08
C HIS A 304 22.93 -12.80 18.49
N PHE A 305 23.31 -13.98 17.98
CA PHE A 305 22.32 -14.94 17.49
C PHE A 305 21.34 -15.35 18.60
N LYS A 306 21.86 -15.58 19.82
CA LYS A 306 21.04 -15.94 20.97
C LYS A 306 20.05 -14.82 21.34
N ALA A 307 20.48 -13.56 21.28
CA ALA A 307 19.63 -12.40 21.57
C ALA A 307 18.49 -12.25 20.56
N LEU A 308 18.73 -12.60 19.29
CA LEU A 308 17.76 -12.50 18.18
C LEU A 308 16.92 -13.77 17.96
N GLU A 309 17.03 -14.78 18.83
CA GLU A 309 16.19 -15.98 18.75
C GLU A 309 14.70 -15.66 18.86
N LYS A 310 14.37 -14.62 19.64
CA LYS A 310 13.00 -14.12 19.82
C LYS A 310 12.89 -12.71 19.26
N GLY A 311 11.65 -12.27 19.03
CA GLY A 311 11.37 -10.90 18.62
C GLY A 311 11.72 -9.87 19.70
N ILE A 312 11.73 -8.61 19.29
CA ILE A 312 11.96 -7.48 20.19
C ILE A 312 10.89 -7.42 21.28
N GLN A 313 11.32 -7.13 22.51
CA GLN A 313 10.40 -6.74 23.59
C GLN A 313 10.22 -5.23 23.56
N LEU A 314 8.97 -4.76 23.52
CA LEU A 314 8.66 -3.33 23.39
C LEU A 314 8.47 -2.66 24.76
N PRO A 315 8.74 -1.34 24.87
CA PRO A 315 8.63 -0.57 26.12
C PRO A 315 7.21 -0.38 26.65
N ILE A 316 6.21 -0.47 25.77
CA ILE A 316 4.82 -0.13 26.08
C ILE A 316 4.01 -1.42 26.13
N THR A 317 3.03 -1.47 27.04
CA THR A 317 2.05 -2.55 27.11
C THR A 317 1.21 -2.58 25.83
N GLY A 318 1.24 -3.70 25.12
CA GLY A 318 0.50 -3.90 23.88
C GLY A 318 1.13 -5.04 23.08
N SER A 319 0.43 -5.50 22.05
CA SER A 319 1.02 -6.45 21.12
C SER A 319 2.06 -5.78 20.25
N PHE A 320 3.01 -6.57 19.71
CA PHE A 320 3.99 -6.07 18.74
C PHE A 320 3.31 -5.32 17.59
N LYS A 321 2.21 -5.88 17.07
CA LYS A 321 1.48 -5.33 15.93
C LYS A 321 0.87 -3.96 16.21
N GLU A 322 0.45 -3.70 17.44
CA GLU A 322 -0.13 -2.40 17.82
C GLU A 322 0.95 -1.35 18.09
N VAL A 323 2.02 -1.73 18.79
CA VAL A 323 3.00 -0.77 19.31
C VAL A 323 4.09 -0.44 18.29
N PHE A 324 4.69 -1.46 17.64
CA PHE A 324 5.83 -1.25 16.75
C PHE A 324 5.53 -0.26 15.60
N PRO A 325 4.39 -0.37 14.88
CA PRO A 325 4.14 0.50 13.74
C PRO A 325 3.95 1.97 14.12
N THR A 326 3.53 2.28 15.35
CA THR A 326 3.37 3.68 15.80
C THR A 326 4.68 4.49 15.75
N TYR A 327 5.84 3.82 15.79
CA TYR A 327 7.14 4.48 15.68
C TYR A 327 7.40 5.10 14.30
N TYR A 328 6.64 4.72 13.27
CA TYR A 328 6.66 5.40 11.98
C TYR A 328 6.21 6.87 12.06
N ASN A 329 5.43 7.23 13.09
CA ASN A 329 5.00 8.61 13.33
C ASN A 329 6.09 9.48 13.95
N HIS A 330 7.20 8.89 14.43
CA HIS A 330 8.25 9.64 15.12
C HIS A 330 8.97 10.59 14.15
N GLN A 331 9.34 11.79 14.61
CA GLN A 331 9.99 12.81 13.75
C GLN A 331 11.33 12.36 13.16
N ILE A 332 11.96 11.34 13.76
CA ILE A 332 13.21 10.75 13.27
C ILE A 332 13.03 9.96 11.97
N VAL A 333 11.80 9.53 11.68
CA VAL A 333 11.44 8.88 10.41
C VAL A 333 11.28 9.96 9.36
N THR A 334 12.34 10.17 8.60
CA THR A 334 12.44 11.18 7.53
C THR A 334 12.68 10.51 6.18
N LYS A 335 12.44 11.22 5.08
CA LYS A 335 12.75 10.74 3.72
C LYS A 335 14.17 10.19 3.61
N LYS A 336 15.17 10.95 4.07
CA LYS A 336 16.57 10.52 4.08
C LYS A 336 16.78 9.19 4.81
N ARG A 337 16.18 9.02 5.99
CA ARG A 337 16.33 7.80 6.79
C ARG A 337 15.64 6.59 6.18
N LEU A 338 14.53 6.81 5.48
CA LEU A 338 13.85 5.77 4.70
C LEU A 338 14.65 5.41 3.44
N ASP A 339 15.22 6.41 2.75
CA ASP A 339 16.12 6.22 1.60
C ASP A 339 17.37 5.42 1.98
N ASP A 340 17.98 5.72 3.13
CA ASP A 340 19.13 4.97 3.67
C ASP A 340 18.79 3.46 3.76
N ARG A 341 17.56 3.12 4.16
CA ARG A 341 17.08 1.74 4.31
C ARG A 341 16.85 1.03 2.97
N ILE A 342 16.65 1.74 1.86
CA ILE A 342 16.35 1.12 0.56
C ILE A 342 17.47 1.28 -0.48
N SER A 343 18.46 2.12 -0.19
CA SER A 343 19.56 2.50 -1.10
C SER A 343 20.32 1.35 -1.77
N ARG A 344 20.38 0.17 -1.14
CA ARG A 344 21.11 -1.01 -1.63
C ARG A 344 20.21 -2.08 -2.24
N GLN A 345 18.90 -1.88 -2.24
CA GLN A 345 17.98 -2.84 -2.84
C GLN A 345 18.05 -2.79 -4.36
N ASN A 346 17.55 -3.84 -5.01
CA ASN A 346 17.44 -3.88 -6.48
C ASN A 346 16.62 -2.70 -7.03
N ASN A 347 15.60 -2.26 -6.30
CA ASN A 347 14.88 -1.03 -6.60
C ASN A 347 15.10 0.00 -5.46
N PRO A 348 16.03 0.96 -5.62
CA PRO A 348 16.29 1.99 -4.62
C PRO A 348 15.22 3.10 -4.59
N HIS A 349 14.21 3.03 -5.46
CA HIS A 349 13.10 4.00 -5.54
C HIS A 349 11.76 3.42 -5.09
N GLU A 350 11.74 2.19 -4.56
CA GLU A 350 10.51 1.45 -4.22
C GLU A 350 9.51 2.29 -3.40
N LEU A 351 9.98 3.02 -2.39
CA LEU A 351 9.08 3.81 -1.54
C LEU A 351 8.46 5.00 -2.27
N GLN A 352 9.17 5.61 -3.21
CA GLN A 352 8.61 6.64 -4.10
C GLN A 352 7.62 6.00 -5.08
N ASP A 353 7.96 4.84 -5.66
CA ASP A 353 7.10 4.12 -6.60
C ASP A 353 5.75 3.74 -5.98
N ILE A 354 5.75 3.29 -4.71
CA ILE A 354 4.53 3.03 -3.94
C ILE A 354 3.67 4.29 -3.88
N VAL A 355 4.26 5.41 -3.46
CA VAL A 355 3.54 6.67 -3.29
C VAL A 355 3.02 7.20 -4.62
N ASP A 356 3.84 7.19 -5.67
CA ASP A 356 3.45 7.61 -7.02
C ASP A 356 2.32 6.73 -7.59
N SER A 357 2.35 5.42 -7.33
CA SER A 357 1.28 4.51 -7.78
C SER A 357 -0.06 4.80 -7.11
N ILE A 358 -0.05 5.20 -5.83
CA ILE A 358 -1.25 5.60 -5.08
C ILE A 358 -1.71 6.98 -5.55
N GLN A 359 -0.80 7.95 -5.71
CA GLN A 359 -1.12 9.31 -6.15
C GLN A 359 -1.78 9.32 -7.54
N LYS A 360 -1.41 8.43 -8.45
CA LYS A 360 -2.04 8.31 -9.78
C LYS A 360 -3.52 7.91 -9.72
N LEU A 361 -3.97 7.30 -8.62
CA LEU A 361 -5.34 6.82 -8.44
C LEU A 361 -6.25 7.82 -7.70
N LEU A 362 -5.65 8.89 -7.16
CA LEU A 362 -6.32 10.11 -6.69
C LEU A 362 -6.41 11.08 -7.88
#